data_AF-A0A6V7I8E2-F1
#
_entry.id   AF-A0A6V7I8E2-F1
#
_cell.length_a   1.000
_cell.length_b   1.000
_cell.length_c   1.000
_cell.angle_alpha   90.00
_cell.angle_beta   90.00
_cell.angle_gamma   90.00
#
_symmetry.space_group_name_H-M   'P 1'
#
loop_
_entity.id
_entity.type
_entity.pdbx_description
1 polymer ?
#
loop_
_entity_poly.entity_id
_entity_poly.type
_entity_poly.pdbx_seq_one_letter_code
_entity_poly.pdbx_strand_id
1 'polypeptide(L)' 'YSRLIKFITQIASGMKYLESLNIAHCDLAARNCVVTKNLSIKVSDHAMYCNKYEGEYYVNEYYTKIPLRWMAWEAVLL' A
#
# COMPACT_ATOMS: atom_id res chain seq x y z
N TYR A 1 4.55 2.49 -22.07
CA TYR A 1 5.00 1.39 -21.19
C TYR A 1 6.21 1.74 -20.30
N SER A 2 7.25 2.42 -20.80
CA SER A 2 8.48 2.70 -20.02
C SER A 2 8.27 3.42 -18.68
N ARG A 3 7.32 4.35 -18.57
CA ARG A 3 7.03 5.08 -17.32
C ARG A 3 6.39 4.20 -16.24
N LEU A 4 5.47 3.33 -16.62
CA LEU A 4 4.80 2.41 -15.68
C LEU A 4 5.80 1.42 -15.09
N ILE A 5 6.70 0.89 -15.91
CA ILE A 5 7.80 0.03 -15.45
C ILE A 5 8.65 0.77 -14.41
N LYS A 6 9.06 2.02 -14.68
CA LYS A 6 9.82 2.84 -13.72
C LYS A 6 9.09 3.04 -12.39
N PHE A 7 7.76 3.17 -12.39
CA PHE A 7 6.99 3.31 -11.15
C PHE A 7 6.98 2.00 -10.36
N ILE A 8 6.70 0.88 -11.03
CA ILE A 8 6.67 -0.44 -10.40
C ILE A 8 8.05 -0.80 -9.84
N THR A 9 9.14 -0.50 -10.57
CA THR A 9 10.52 -0.72 -10.08
C THR A 9 10.80 0.06 -8.81
N GLN A 10 10.35 1.32 -8.71
CA GLN A 10 10.54 2.13 -7.51
C GLN A 10 9.72 1.60 -6.32
N ILE A 11 8.48 1.19 -6.54
CA ILE A 11 7.64 0.57 -5.51
C ILE A 11 8.28 -0.72 -5.01
N ALA A 12 8.71 -1.61 -5.92
CA ALA A 12 9.39 -2.85 -5.58
C ALA A 12 10.69 -2.59 -4.80
N SER A 13 11.47 -1.59 -5.19
CA SER A 13 12.68 -1.18 -4.46
C SER A 13 12.37 -0.70 -3.04
N GLY A 14 11.28 0.06 -2.85
CA GLY A 14 10.84 0.50 -1.52
C GLY A 14 10.38 -0.66 -0.65
N MET A 15 9.64 -1.61 -1.21
CA MET A 15 9.19 -2.81 -0.50
C MET A 15 10.35 -3.74 -0.13
N LYS A 16 11.35 -3.90 -1.01
CA LYS A 16 12.59 -4.63 -0.69
C LYS A 16 13.34 -4.00 0.49
N TYR A 17 13.33 -2.67 0.60
CA TYR A 17 13.92 -2.00 1.76
C TYR A 17 13.15 -2.29 3.05
N LEU A 18 11.81 -2.24 3.03
CA LEU A 18 10.99 -2.60 4.21
C LEU A 18 11.19 -4.07 4.62
N GLU A 19 11.24 -4.97 3.64
CA GLU A 19 11.57 -6.39 3.86
C GLU A 19 12.92 -6.55 4.54
N SER A 20 13.96 -5.81 4.11
CA SER A 20 15.28 -5.87 4.75
C SER A 20 15.31 -5.42 6.22
N LEU A 21 14.26 -4.73 6.67
CA LEU A 21 14.06 -4.33 8.06
C LEU A 21 13.07 -5.24 8.81
N ASN A 22 12.59 -6.32 8.19
CA ASN A 22 11.49 -7.16 8.69
C ASN A 22 10.20 -6.38 8.99
N ILE A 23 9.91 -5.35 8.19
CA ILE A 23 8.69 -4.53 8.33
C ILE A 23 7.71 -4.92 7.23
N ALA A 24 6.56 -5.48 7.62
CA ALA A 24 5.44 -5.68 6.72
C ALA A 24 4.65 -4.38 6.56
N HIS A 25 4.40 -3.95 5.32
CA HIS A 25 3.59 -2.75 5.06
C HIS A 25 2.10 -2.97 5.38
N CYS A 26 1.59 -4.19 5.19
CA CYS A 26 0.20 -4.63 5.42
C CYS A 26 -0.92 -3.93 4.61
N ASP A 27 -0.64 -2.78 3.99
CA ASP A 27 -1.60 -2.05 3.13
C ASP A 27 -0.95 -1.49 1.84
N LEU A 28 -0.22 -2.32 1.08
CA LEU A 28 0.40 -1.86 -0.16
C LEU A 28 -0.65 -1.71 -1.26
N ALA A 29 -0.93 -0.46 -1.64
CA ALA A 29 -1.84 -0.12 -2.73
C ALA A 29 -1.44 1.21 -3.39
N ALA A 30 -1.99 1.50 -4.57
CA ALA A 30 -1.71 2.75 -5.29
C ALA A 30 -2.08 4.01 -4.47
N ARG A 31 -3.14 3.94 -3.65
CA ARG A 31 -3.55 5.02 -2.71
C ARG A 31 -2.47 5.38 -1.68
N ASN A 32 -1.57 4.43 -1.42
CA ASN A 32 -0.47 4.51 -0.46
C ASN A 32 0.88 4.82 -1.12
N CYS A 33 0.89 5.09 -2.43
CA CYS A 33 2.07 5.53 -3.17
C CYS A 33 1.99 7.03 -3.47
N VAL A 34 2.98 7.79 -3.02
CA VAL A 34 3.08 9.23 -3.27
C VAL A 34 3.99 9.48 -4.47
N VAL A 35 3.48 10.20 -5.47
CA VAL A 35 4.26 10.64 -6.64
C VAL A 35 4.83 12.03 -6.37
N THR A 36 6.14 12.18 -6.43
CA THR A 36 6.82 13.47 -6.27
C THR A 36 6.90 14.25 -7.59
N LYS A 37 7.26 15.54 -7.52
CA LYS A 37 7.47 16.39 -8.70
C LYS A 37 8.48 15.81 -9.71
N ASN A 38 9.45 15.02 -9.24
CA ASN A 38 10.48 14.42 -10.07
C ASN A 38 10.09 13.03 -10.61
N LEU A 39 8.80 12.67 -10.57
CA LEU A 39 8.29 11.35 -10.93
C LEU A 39 8.92 10.21 -10.10
N SER A 40 9.36 10.52 -8.88
CA SER A 40 9.78 9.50 -7.92
C SER A 40 8.59 9.00 -7.13
N ILE A 41 8.58 7.71 -6.81
CA ILE A 41 7.54 7.07 -6.00
C ILE A 41 8.04 6.85 -4.57
N LYS A 42 7.24 7.24 -3.58
CA LYS A 42 7.46 6.90 -2.16
C LYS A 42 6.31 6.03 -1.66
N VAL A 43 6.64 4.90 -1.06
CA VAL A 43 5.68 4.02 -0.37
C VAL A 43 5.35 4.64 0.99
N SER A 44 4.07 4.59 1.40
CA SER A 44 3.55 5.24 2.61
C SER A 44 2.25 4.57 3.10
N ASP A 45 1.74 4.93 4.27
CA ASP A 45 0.56 4.33 4.92
C ASP A 45 -0.60 5.32 5.17
N HIS A 46 -0.49 6.55 4.64
CA HIS A 46 -1.41 7.65 4.97
C HIS A 46 -2.87 7.42 4.55
N ALA A 47 -3.15 6.53 3.61
CA ALA A 47 -4.48 6.39 3.05
C ALA A 47 -5.51 5.90 4.08
N MET A 48 -5.09 5.19 5.12
CA MET A 48 -5.97 4.73 6.20
C MET A 48 -6.61 5.90 6.98
N TYR A 49 -5.94 7.04 7.02
CA TYR A 49 -6.35 8.25 7.75
C TYR A 49 -7.05 9.28 6.86
N CYS A 50 -7.27 8.99 5.57
CA CYS A 50 -7.87 9.91 4.62
C CYS A 50 -9.30 9.48 4.26
N ASN A 51 -10.29 10.31 4.58
CA ASN A 51 -11.71 10.03 4.34
C ASN A 51 -12.04 9.73 2.87
N LYS A 52 -11.22 10.24 1.93
CA LYS A 52 -11.36 9.95 0.49
C LYS A 52 -11.29 8.45 0.17
N TYR A 53 -10.54 7.67 0.94
CA TYR A 53 -10.31 6.25 0.68
C TYR A 53 -11.16 5.33 1.57
N GLU A 54 -12.14 5.83 2.31
CA GLU A 54 -12.94 4.99 3.22
C GLU A 54 -13.63 3.82 2.51
N GLY A 55 -14.15 4.03 1.30
CA GLY A 55 -14.77 2.97 0.50
C GLY A 55 -13.82 1.86 0.03
N GLU A 56 -12.51 2.04 0.20
CA GLU A 56 -11.49 1.05 -0.15
C GLU A 56 -11.24 0.04 0.97
N TYR A 57 -11.77 0.29 2.17
CA TYR A 57 -11.59 -0.57 3.34
C TYR A 57 -12.90 -1.27 3.71
N TYR A 58 -12.81 -2.56 4.01
CA TYR A 58 -13.83 -3.25 4.80
C TYR A 58 -13.69 -2.81 6.25
N VAL A 59 -14.80 -2.54 6.93
CA VAL A 59 -14.81 -2.21 8.36
C VAL A 59 -15.43 -3.38 9.11
N ASN A 60 -14.65 -3.99 10.02
CA ASN A 60 -15.13 -5.10 10.84
C ASN A 60 -15.98 -4.62 12.03
N GLU A 61 -16.49 -5.56 12.81
CA GLU A 61 -17.28 -5.29 14.02
C GLU A 61 -16.53 -4.49 15.11
N TYR A 62 -15.20 -4.47 15.04
CA TYR A 62 -14.31 -3.70 15.94
C TYR A 62 -13.90 -2.34 15.37
N TYR A 63 -14.59 -1.84 14.33
CA TYR A 63 -14.28 -0.57 13.64
C TYR A 63 -12.87 -0.49 13.04
N THR A 64 -12.23 -1.63 12.82
CA THR A 64 -10.92 -1.70 12.18
C THR A 64 -11.06 -1.65 10.67
N LYS A 65 -10.29 -0.76 10.03
CA LYS A 65 -10.21 -0.64 8.56
C LYS A 65 -9.29 -1.72 8.00
N ILE A 66 -9.83 -2.60 7.16
CA ILE A 66 -9.12 -3.76 6.57
C ILE A 66 -9.08 -3.60 5.05
N PRO A 67 -7.88 -3.59 4.42
CA PRO A 67 -7.73 -3.42 2.96
C PRO A 67 -8.00 -4.74 2.20
N LEU A 68 -9.18 -5.33 2.41
CA LEU A 68 -9.51 -6.72 2.05
C LEU A 68 -9.18 -7.08 0.58
N ARG A 69 -9.38 -6.16 -0.37
CA ARG A 69 -9.13 -6.41 -1.81
C ARG A 69 -7.64 -6.51 -2.18
N TRP A 70 -6.73 -6.10 -1.29
CA TRP A 70 -5.27 -6.13 -1.50
C TRP A 70 -4.57 -7.20 -0.66
N MET A 71 -5.30 -7.86 0.23
CA MET A 71 -4.73 -8.89 1.11
C MET A 71 -4.61 -10.21 0.35
N ALA A 72 -3.53 -10.94 0.66
CA ALA A 72 -3.43 -12.34 0.27
C ALA A 72 -4.44 -13.17 1.07
N TRP A 73 -4.90 -14.30 0.52
CA TRP A 73 -5.95 -15.10 1.15
C TRP A 73 -5.53 -15.65 2.51
N GLU A 74 -4.26 -16.01 2.68
CA GLU A 74 -3.69 -16.46 3.93
C GLU A 74 -3.72 -15.37 5.01
N ALA A 75 -3.56 -14.10 4.63
CA ALA A 75 -3.63 -12.96 5.56
C ALA A 75 -5.08 -12.62 5.97
N VAL A 76 -6.08 -13.12 5.24
CA VAL A 76 -7.51 -12.96 5.58
C VAL A 76 -7.97 -14.08 6.52
N LEU A 77 -7.38 -15.27 6.42
CA LEU A 77 -7.80 -16.45 7.18
C LEU A 77 -7.03 -16.67 8.49
N LEU A 78 -5.78 -16.19 8.55
CA LEU A 78 -4.91 -16.24 9.74
C LEU A 78 -5.13 -15.01 10.61
#